data_AF-A0A345H759-F1
#
_entry.id   AF-A0A345H759-F1
#
_cell.length_a   1.000
_cell.length_b   1.000
_cell.length_c   1.000
_cell.angle_alpha   90.00
_cell.angle_beta   90.00
_cell.angle_gamma   90.00
#
_symmetry.space_group_name_H-M   'P 1'
#
loop_
_entity.id
_entity.type
_entity.pdbx_description
1 polymer ?
#
loop_
_entity_poly.entity_id
_entity_poly.type
_entity_poly.pdbx_seq_one_letter_code
_entity_poly.pdbx_strand_id
1 'polypeptide(L)'
;MSKLQIQYSKEIAKELGKIAVYFPGEHIEVGDIIRFPFGKSLFGKSKPLGTFQKITSLKKIGIQYDEPQFSNSPDTYRFTSKNAIEFKSDIETNLSLGTGNLPNAKSALSIEFSSEGAIYFLAIDCDKKELNDLLALEKEINVRGKKMLWYDTYLVTSVTIAKKALILQSRSKSSGIVIEGDIQGINSGNVNITNNATVNLKNQKGDVFMKNWSDDVTVFMDVVKFEKEVFGVESYRNASKKEGFKIHIKKVTIEEVLED
;
A
#
# COMPACT_ATOMS: atom_id res chain seq x y z
N MET A 1 14.82 -6.82 -8.96
CA MET A 1 13.76 -5.85 -8.58
C MET A 1 12.91 -6.35 -7.43
N SER A 2 12.33 -7.57 -7.46
CA SER A 2 11.44 -8.11 -6.41
C SER A 2 11.90 -7.94 -4.95
N LYS A 3 13.20 -8.06 -4.66
CA LYS A 3 13.73 -7.94 -3.28
C LYS A 3 13.40 -6.60 -2.61
N LEU A 4 13.62 -5.46 -3.27
CA LEU A 4 13.33 -4.13 -2.71
C LEU A 4 11.83 -3.88 -2.56
N GLN A 5 11.02 -4.52 -3.41
CA GLN A 5 9.55 -4.47 -3.38
C GLN A 5 8.99 -5.18 -2.16
N ILE A 6 9.51 -6.38 -1.92
CA ILE A 6 9.18 -7.18 -0.74
C ILE A 6 9.67 -6.46 0.52
N GLN A 7 10.88 -5.90 0.50
CA GLN A 7 11.40 -5.13 1.63
C GLN A 7 10.50 -3.94 1.96
N TYR A 8 10.11 -3.15 0.96
CA TYR A 8 9.18 -2.04 1.17
C TYR A 8 7.86 -2.51 1.79
N SER A 9 7.27 -3.55 1.21
CA SER A 9 5.98 -4.06 1.68
C SER A 9 6.08 -4.58 3.11
N LYS A 10 7.18 -5.25 3.47
CA LYS A 10 7.46 -5.70 4.84
C LYS A 10 7.67 -4.54 5.81
N GLU A 11 8.43 -3.51 5.44
CA GLU A 11 8.65 -2.34 6.30
C GLU A 11 7.35 -1.57 6.56
N ILE A 12 6.53 -1.34 5.53
CA ILE A 12 5.22 -0.69 5.67
C ILE A 12 4.27 -1.55 6.50
N ALA A 13 4.21 -2.87 6.27
CA ALA A 13 3.38 -3.77 7.06
C ALA A 13 3.80 -3.76 8.53
N LYS A 14 5.10 -3.78 8.82
CA LYS A 14 5.63 -3.76 10.18
C LYS A 14 5.38 -2.44 10.91
N GLU A 15 5.61 -1.31 10.26
CA GLU A 15 5.65 -0.01 10.95
C GLU A 15 4.30 0.72 10.89
N LEU A 16 3.47 0.45 9.86
CA LEU A 16 2.14 1.07 9.70
C LEU A 16 0.98 0.08 9.88
N GLY A 17 1.25 -1.23 9.94
CA GLY A 17 0.18 -2.24 10.04
C GLY A 17 -0.71 -2.29 8.79
N LYS A 18 -0.14 -1.98 7.61
CA LYS A 18 -0.88 -1.90 6.33
C LYS A 18 -0.24 -2.76 5.25
N ILE A 19 -1.04 -3.27 4.32
CA ILE A 19 -0.54 -3.90 3.10
C ILE A 19 -0.36 -2.81 2.04
N ALA A 20 0.87 -2.64 1.57
CA ALA A 20 1.22 -1.54 0.69
C ALA A 20 0.91 -1.84 -0.78
N VAL A 21 0.50 -0.81 -1.52
CA VAL A 21 0.39 -0.86 -2.99
C VAL A 21 1.74 -0.44 -3.56
N TYR A 22 2.56 -1.43 -3.94
CA TYR A 22 3.94 -1.19 -4.36
C TYR A 22 4.08 -1.06 -5.89
N PHE A 23 3.80 0.13 -6.45
CA PHE A 23 4.44 0.79 -7.62
C PHE A 23 3.55 1.95 -8.17
N PRO A 24 4.09 2.96 -8.86
CA PRO A 24 3.33 4.04 -9.50
C PRO A 24 2.61 3.52 -10.76
N GLY A 25 1.29 3.71 -10.83
CA GLY A 25 0.48 3.46 -12.03
C GLY A 25 -0.36 2.18 -11.99
N GLU A 26 -0.16 1.32 -10.99
CA GLU A 26 -1.05 0.16 -10.80
C GLU A 26 -2.36 0.62 -10.18
N HIS A 27 -3.35 0.78 -11.04
CA HIS A 27 -4.72 1.02 -10.64
C HIS A 27 -5.29 -0.25 -10.00
N ILE A 28 -5.68 -0.14 -8.73
CA ILE A 28 -6.32 -1.19 -7.97
C ILE A 28 -7.61 -0.67 -7.37
N GLU A 29 -8.67 -1.47 -7.48
CA GLU A 29 -9.99 -1.12 -6.98
C GLU A 29 -10.49 -2.17 -6.00
N VAL A 30 -11.41 -1.74 -5.15
CA VAL A 30 -12.22 -2.66 -4.35
C VAL A 30 -12.99 -3.61 -5.28
N GLY A 31 -12.98 -4.90 -4.95
CA GLY A 31 -13.58 -5.94 -5.77
C GLY A 31 -12.64 -6.53 -6.82
N ASP A 32 -11.40 -6.05 -6.93
CA ASP A 32 -10.39 -6.68 -7.77
C ASP A 32 -9.90 -7.99 -7.17
N ILE A 33 -9.65 -8.96 -8.04
CA ILE A 33 -9.04 -10.25 -7.70
C ILE A 33 -7.62 -10.24 -8.23
N ILE A 34 -6.66 -10.37 -7.33
CA ILE A 34 -5.24 -10.19 -7.59
C ILE A 34 -4.42 -11.40 -7.11
N ARG A 35 -3.17 -11.49 -7.55
CA ARG A 35 -2.15 -12.39 -7.00
C ARG A 35 -0.84 -11.66 -6.77
N PHE A 36 0.00 -12.19 -5.88
CA PHE A 36 1.32 -11.64 -5.58
C PHE A 36 2.41 -12.59 -6.11
N PRO A 37 2.86 -12.43 -7.37
CA PRO A 37 3.73 -13.42 -8.03
C PRO A 37 5.07 -13.64 -7.32
N PHE A 38 5.56 -12.64 -6.59
CA PHE A 38 6.84 -12.68 -5.89
C PHE A 38 6.72 -12.85 -4.38
N GLY A 39 5.49 -12.91 -3.84
CA GLY A 39 5.23 -13.00 -2.40
C GLY A 39 5.29 -14.42 -1.82
N LYS A 40 6.01 -15.36 -2.45
CA LYS A 40 5.99 -16.78 -2.03
C LYS A 40 6.89 -17.02 -0.82
N SER A 41 6.35 -17.65 0.22
CA SER A 41 7.12 -18.24 1.33
C SER A 41 7.76 -19.57 0.91
N LEU A 42 8.75 -20.03 1.71
CA LEU A 42 9.42 -21.32 1.58
C LEU A 42 8.46 -22.51 1.46
N PHE A 43 7.28 -22.42 2.07
CA PHE A 43 6.24 -23.46 2.03
C PHE A 43 5.23 -23.30 0.88
N GLY A 44 5.53 -22.44 -0.10
CA GLY A 44 4.69 -22.22 -1.28
C GLY A 44 3.41 -21.42 -1.04
N LYS A 45 3.16 -20.97 0.21
CA LYS A 45 2.08 -20.03 0.53
C LYS A 45 2.45 -18.64 0.02
N SER A 46 1.57 -18.06 -0.78
CA SER A 46 1.68 -16.67 -1.21
C SER A 46 1.34 -15.73 -0.05
N LYS A 47 1.95 -14.55 -0.09
CA LYS A 47 1.77 -13.46 0.87
C LYS A 47 1.58 -12.16 0.07
N PRO A 48 0.76 -11.22 0.56
CA PRO A 48 0.54 -9.95 -0.12
C PRO A 48 1.73 -9.00 0.06
N LEU A 49 2.86 -9.35 -0.55
CA LEU A 49 4.12 -8.63 -0.51
C LEU A 49 4.63 -8.34 -1.92
N GLY A 50 5.15 -7.13 -2.11
CA GLY A 50 5.69 -6.67 -3.38
C GLY A 50 4.59 -6.26 -4.37
N THR A 51 4.88 -6.41 -5.67
CA THR A 51 3.91 -6.11 -6.74
C THR A 51 2.79 -7.15 -6.78
N PHE A 52 1.63 -6.74 -7.26
CA PHE A 52 0.52 -7.63 -7.53
C PHE A 52 0.25 -7.74 -9.03
N GLN A 53 -0.63 -8.66 -9.41
CA GLN A 53 -1.16 -8.76 -10.76
C GLN A 53 -2.67 -8.92 -10.68
N LYS A 54 -3.41 -8.01 -11.34
CA LYS A 54 -4.86 -8.12 -11.50
C LYS A 54 -5.21 -9.28 -12.42
N ILE A 55 -6.04 -10.18 -11.92
CA ILE A 55 -6.53 -11.36 -12.64
C ILE A 55 -7.91 -11.08 -13.23
N THR A 56 -8.83 -10.56 -12.41
CA THR A 56 -10.18 -10.18 -12.82
C THR A 56 -10.79 -9.27 -11.74
N SER A 57 -12.10 -9.05 -11.76
CA SER A 57 -12.84 -8.40 -10.68
C SER A 57 -14.18 -9.10 -10.45
N LEU A 58 -14.75 -8.92 -9.26
CA LEU A 58 -16.09 -9.42 -8.90
C LEU A 58 -17.15 -9.01 -9.95
N LYS A 59 -17.11 -7.74 -10.39
CA LYS A 59 -18.00 -7.21 -11.44
C LYS A 59 -17.88 -7.99 -12.75
N LYS A 60 -16.64 -8.30 -13.19
CA LYS A 60 -16.39 -9.05 -14.44
C LYS A 60 -16.88 -10.49 -14.39
N ILE A 61 -16.94 -11.10 -13.20
CA ILE A 61 -17.44 -12.47 -13.01
C ILE A 61 -18.92 -12.51 -12.58
N GLY A 62 -19.62 -11.37 -12.67
CA GLY A 62 -21.05 -11.29 -12.41
C GLY A 62 -21.45 -11.42 -10.93
N ILE A 63 -20.52 -11.16 -10.02
CA ILE A 63 -20.77 -11.09 -8.58
C ILE A 63 -21.17 -9.66 -8.24
N GLN A 64 -22.36 -9.52 -7.66
CA GLN A 64 -22.91 -8.24 -7.22
C GLN A 64 -22.51 -7.99 -5.77
N TYR A 65 -22.25 -6.73 -5.45
CA TYR A 65 -21.96 -6.25 -4.10
C TYR A 65 -22.28 -4.76 -4.04
N ASP A 66 -22.56 -4.27 -2.83
CA ASP A 66 -22.88 -2.86 -2.63
C ASP A 66 -21.67 -1.98 -2.96
N GLU A 67 -21.90 -0.86 -3.65
CA GLU A 67 -20.82 0.02 -4.05
C GLU A 67 -20.12 0.59 -2.79
N PRO A 68 -18.80 0.36 -2.65
CA PRO A 68 -18.05 0.77 -1.48
C PRO A 68 -18.11 2.29 -1.28
N GLN A 69 -18.20 2.73 -0.03
CA GLN A 69 -18.21 4.15 0.32
C GLN A 69 -16.88 4.55 0.97
N PHE A 70 -16.55 5.84 0.88
CA PHE A 70 -15.41 6.40 1.61
C PHE A 70 -15.77 6.60 3.09
N SER A 71 -14.80 6.37 3.98
CA SER A 71 -14.99 6.51 5.43
C SER A 71 -15.19 7.95 5.91
N ASN A 72 -14.92 8.96 5.06
CA ASN A 72 -15.01 10.40 5.36
C ASN A 72 -14.23 10.83 6.61
N SER A 73 -13.19 10.08 6.95
CA SER A 73 -12.36 10.25 8.15
C SER A 73 -10.89 10.17 7.74
N PRO A 74 -10.36 11.23 7.09
CA PRO A 74 -9.05 11.16 6.46
C PRO A 74 -7.94 11.06 7.51
N ASP A 75 -7.04 10.10 7.32
CA ASP A 75 -5.84 9.93 8.13
C ASP A 75 -4.61 10.49 7.42
N THR A 76 -3.54 10.79 8.16
CA THR A 76 -2.22 11.06 7.57
C THR A 76 -1.23 10.00 8.01
N TYR A 77 -0.52 9.42 7.05
CA TYR A 77 0.46 8.37 7.28
C TYR A 77 1.87 8.89 6.98
N ARG A 78 2.79 8.66 7.91
CA ARG A 78 4.19 9.04 7.78
C ARG A 78 5.08 7.92 8.28
N PHE A 79 6.09 7.58 7.50
CA PHE A 79 7.10 6.61 7.88
C PHE A 79 8.47 7.01 7.32
N THR A 80 9.52 6.70 8.05
CA THR A 80 10.91 6.97 7.67
C THR A 80 11.78 5.85 8.23
N SER A 81 12.56 5.18 7.38
CA SER A 81 13.46 4.12 7.84
C SER A 81 14.48 4.67 8.84
N LYS A 82 14.53 4.06 10.03
CA LYS A 82 15.34 4.53 11.17
C LYS A 82 16.83 4.49 10.83
N ASN A 83 17.58 5.53 11.24
CA ASN A 83 19.03 5.66 11.07
C ASN A 83 19.54 5.58 9.62
N ALA A 84 18.64 5.67 8.64
CA ALA A 84 18.96 5.50 7.23
C ALA A 84 18.67 6.75 6.39
N ILE A 85 18.07 7.78 7.00
CA ILE A 85 17.58 8.98 6.32
C ILE A 85 17.96 10.22 7.13
N GLU A 86 18.57 11.19 6.46
CA GLU A 86 18.92 12.50 7.00
C GLU A 86 18.17 13.59 6.22
N PHE A 87 17.64 14.58 6.94
CA PHE A 87 16.96 15.72 6.38
C PHE A 87 17.81 16.97 6.58
N LYS A 88 18.19 17.66 5.51
CA LYS A 88 18.91 18.94 5.56
C LYS A 88 18.07 20.02 4.89
N SER A 89 17.89 21.14 5.57
CA SER A 89 17.15 22.28 5.07
C SER A 89 18.13 23.36 4.62
N ASP A 90 18.09 23.75 3.35
CA ASP A 90 18.83 24.91 2.85
C ASP A 90 17.98 26.16 3.10
N ILE A 91 17.71 26.48 4.37
CA ILE A 91 17.22 27.82 4.71
C ILE A 91 18.48 28.69 4.72
N GLU A 92 18.66 29.50 3.69
CA GLU A 92 19.66 30.59 3.69
C GLU A 92 19.30 31.59 4.80
N THR A 93 19.73 31.32 6.02
CA THR A 93 19.56 32.25 7.15
C THR A 93 20.57 33.39 7.04
N ASN A 94 20.31 34.34 6.14
CA ASN A 94 20.80 35.72 6.24
C ASN A 94 19.74 36.67 6.80
N LEU A 95 18.74 36.14 7.52
CA LEU A 95 17.68 36.93 8.13
C LEU A 95 17.79 36.84 9.65
N SER A 96 18.20 37.95 10.27
CA SER A 96 18.17 38.17 11.70
C SER A 96 16.79 37.80 12.26
N LEU A 97 16.78 36.88 13.24
CA LEU A 97 15.61 36.40 13.98
C LEU A 97 15.03 37.52 14.88
N GLY A 98 14.48 38.57 14.28
CA GLY A 98 14.02 39.78 14.98
C GLY A 98 12.53 40.09 14.86
N THR A 99 11.79 39.50 13.92
CA THR A 99 10.37 39.83 13.75
C THR A 99 9.59 38.57 13.35
N GLY A 100 8.63 38.19 14.19
CA GLY A 100 7.93 36.90 14.21
C GLY A 100 6.96 36.60 13.06
N ASN A 101 7.33 36.90 11.82
CA ASN A 101 6.66 36.38 10.62
C ASN A 101 7.73 35.80 9.70
N LEU A 102 7.84 34.47 9.64
CA LEU A 102 8.62 33.80 8.60
C LEU A 102 8.00 34.16 7.24
N PRO A 103 8.76 34.68 6.27
CA PRO A 103 8.26 34.85 4.92
C PRO A 103 7.83 33.49 4.34
N ASN A 104 6.87 33.50 3.43
CA ASN A 104 6.53 32.36 2.55
C ASN A 104 7.69 32.07 1.59
N ALA A 105 8.83 31.66 2.15
CA ALA A 105 10.03 31.36 1.42
C ALA A 105 9.96 29.91 0.93
N LYS A 106 10.10 29.74 -0.39
CA LYS A 106 10.34 28.42 -0.99
C LYS A 106 11.57 27.82 -0.32
N SER A 107 11.38 26.75 0.42
CA SER A 107 12.45 26.07 1.14
C SER A 107 12.88 24.84 0.35
N ALA A 108 14.19 24.62 0.27
CA ALA A 108 14.75 23.39 -0.28
C ALA A 108 15.04 22.41 0.85
N LEU A 109 14.51 21.19 0.70
CA LEU A 109 14.73 20.07 1.59
C LEU A 109 15.55 19.01 0.86
N SER A 110 16.74 18.74 1.36
CA SER A 110 17.55 17.59 0.99
C SER A 110 17.17 16.40 1.87
N ILE A 111 16.85 15.28 1.24
CA ILE A 111 16.61 13.98 1.87
C ILE A 111 17.73 13.06 1.42
N GLU A 112 18.63 12.71 2.32
CA GLU A 112 19.78 11.83 2.03
C GLU A 112 19.53 10.45 2.62
N PHE A 113 19.79 9.41 1.82
CA PHE A 113 19.68 8.02 2.22
C PHE A 113 21.08 7.42 2.40
N SER A 114 21.29 6.75 3.53
CA SER A 114 22.55 6.08 3.88
C SER A 114 22.50 4.55 3.76
N SER A 115 21.36 4.00 3.31
CA SER A 115 21.23 2.56 3.03
C SER A 115 20.33 2.27 1.83
N GLU A 116 20.59 1.13 1.19
CA GLU A 116 19.75 0.61 0.10
C GLU A 116 18.42 0.10 0.68
N GLY A 117 17.31 0.43 0.02
CA GLY A 117 15.97 0.04 0.43
C GLY A 117 15.34 0.95 1.48
N ALA A 118 16.08 1.94 2.03
CA ALA A 118 15.54 2.93 2.95
C ALA A 118 14.39 3.73 2.34
N ILE A 119 13.37 4.00 3.15
CA ILE A 119 12.05 4.48 2.71
C ILE A 119 11.72 5.77 3.42
N TYR A 120 11.35 6.78 2.65
CA TYR A 120 10.58 7.92 3.15
C TYR A 120 9.17 7.82 2.59
N PHE A 121 8.18 7.78 3.46
CA PHE A 121 6.78 7.63 3.09
C PHE A 121 5.97 8.75 3.75
N LEU A 122 5.26 9.53 2.93
CA LEU A 122 4.32 10.54 3.37
C LEU A 122 3.06 10.43 2.52
N ALA A 123 1.91 10.24 3.15
CA ALA A 123 0.60 10.20 2.51
C ALA A 123 -0.38 11.02 3.35
N ILE A 124 -0.96 12.06 2.76
CA ILE A 124 -1.80 13.07 3.42
C ILE A 124 -3.25 12.91 2.97
N ASP A 125 -4.16 13.13 3.92
CA ASP A 125 -5.61 13.02 3.74
C ASP A 125 -6.00 11.72 3.04
N CYS A 126 -5.71 10.62 3.72
CA CYS A 126 -5.94 9.27 3.25
C CYS A 126 -7.35 8.82 3.64
N ASP A 127 -8.23 8.71 2.64
CA ASP A 127 -9.56 8.16 2.81
C ASP A 127 -9.60 6.70 2.41
N LYS A 128 -10.37 5.91 3.17
CA LYS A 128 -10.53 4.48 2.95
C LYS A 128 -11.86 4.20 2.24
N LYS A 129 -11.81 3.48 1.13
CA LYS A 129 -12.98 2.92 0.42
C LYS A 129 -13.05 1.42 0.69
N GLU A 130 -14.14 0.91 1.27
CA GLU A 130 -14.22 -0.49 1.73
C GLU A 130 -15.57 -1.19 1.51
N LEU A 131 -15.52 -2.53 1.38
CA LEU A 131 -16.70 -3.40 1.37
C LEU A 131 -17.25 -3.58 2.78
N ASN A 132 -18.53 -3.30 2.94
CA ASN A 132 -19.19 -3.36 4.25
C ASN A 132 -19.73 -4.76 4.61
N ASP A 133 -20.23 -5.53 3.63
CA ASP A 133 -20.86 -6.84 3.88
C ASP A 133 -20.10 -8.01 3.23
N LEU A 134 -19.03 -8.44 3.89
CA LEU A 134 -18.26 -9.61 3.46
C LEU A 134 -19.05 -10.92 3.56
N LEU A 135 -20.09 -11.00 4.41
CA LEU A 135 -20.91 -12.21 4.58
C LEU A 135 -21.87 -12.39 3.41
N ALA A 136 -22.53 -11.32 2.96
CA ALA A 136 -23.35 -11.35 1.74
C ALA A 136 -22.47 -11.66 0.51
N LEU A 137 -21.29 -11.06 0.45
CA LEU A 137 -20.34 -11.33 -0.62
C LEU A 137 -19.85 -12.78 -0.65
N GLU A 138 -19.57 -13.38 0.50
CA GLU A 138 -19.23 -14.81 0.59
C GLU A 138 -20.37 -15.68 0.04
N LYS A 139 -21.64 -15.36 0.35
CA LYS A 139 -22.80 -16.08 -0.20
C LYS A 139 -22.86 -15.96 -1.73
N GLU A 140 -22.69 -14.77 -2.29
CA GLU A 140 -22.70 -14.55 -3.74
C GLU A 140 -21.55 -15.30 -4.44
N ILE A 141 -20.34 -15.30 -3.86
CA ILE A 141 -19.20 -16.09 -4.36
C ILE A 141 -19.51 -17.58 -4.35
N ASN A 142 -20.14 -18.10 -3.30
CA ASN A 142 -20.53 -19.50 -3.23
C ASN A 142 -21.60 -19.87 -4.26
N VAL A 143 -22.50 -18.95 -4.60
CA VAL A 143 -23.54 -19.21 -5.62
C VAL A 143 -22.96 -19.16 -7.04
N ARG A 144 -22.16 -18.13 -7.35
CA ARG A 144 -21.75 -17.81 -8.74
C ARG A 144 -20.30 -18.16 -9.06
N GLY A 145 -19.44 -18.20 -8.06
CA GLY A 145 -17.97 -18.30 -8.19
C GLY A 145 -17.39 -19.71 -8.29
N LYS A 146 -18.20 -20.77 -8.24
CA LYS A 146 -17.71 -22.16 -8.15
C LYS A 146 -16.81 -22.65 -9.29
N LYS A 147 -16.84 -21.97 -10.45
CA LYS A 147 -16.02 -22.33 -11.63
C LYS A 147 -14.64 -21.68 -11.65
N MET A 148 -14.34 -20.76 -10.71
CA MET A 148 -13.09 -20.02 -10.70
C MET A 148 -12.02 -20.72 -9.85
N LEU A 149 -10.75 -20.62 -10.27
CA LEU A 149 -9.60 -21.02 -9.48
C LEU A 149 -9.28 -19.91 -8.47
N TRP A 150 -9.76 -20.09 -7.25
CA TRP A 150 -9.54 -19.16 -6.12
C TRP A 150 -8.19 -19.35 -5.42
N TYR A 151 -7.46 -20.42 -5.77
CA TYR A 151 -6.18 -20.75 -5.17
C TYR A 151 -5.12 -19.68 -5.53
N ASP A 152 -4.33 -19.27 -4.54
CA ASP A 152 -3.26 -18.26 -4.72
C ASP A 152 -3.78 -16.92 -5.29
N THR A 153 -5.01 -16.56 -4.89
CA THR A 153 -5.61 -15.27 -5.21
C THR A 153 -6.12 -14.59 -3.96
N TYR A 154 -6.19 -13.26 -4.06
CA TYR A 154 -6.71 -12.38 -3.04
C TYR A 154 -7.78 -11.50 -3.63
N LEU A 155 -8.78 -11.18 -2.82
CA LEU A 155 -9.77 -10.17 -3.15
C LEU A 155 -9.43 -8.89 -2.40
N VAL A 156 -9.38 -7.77 -3.12
CA VAL A 156 -9.23 -6.44 -2.54
C VAL A 156 -10.56 -6.02 -1.94
N THR A 157 -10.60 -5.89 -0.62
CA THR A 157 -11.80 -5.50 0.12
C THR A 157 -11.80 -4.05 0.54
N SER A 158 -10.62 -3.43 0.58
CA SER A 158 -10.51 -1.99 0.74
C SER A 158 -9.30 -1.44 0.00
N VAL A 159 -9.37 -0.14 -0.32
CA VAL A 159 -8.24 0.66 -0.79
C VAL A 159 -8.18 1.94 0.02
N THR A 160 -6.97 2.38 0.35
CA THR A 160 -6.73 3.68 0.98
C THR A 160 -6.09 4.60 -0.05
N ILE A 161 -6.75 5.74 -0.31
CA ILE A 161 -6.35 6.70 -1.33
C ILE A 161 -5.93 7.98 -0.63
N ALA A 162 -4.68 8.36 -0.83
CA ALA A 162 -4.12 9.61 -0.34
C ALA A 162 -4.43 10.75 -1.32
N LYS A 163 -4.91 11.88 -0.81
CA LYS A 163 -5.05 13.08 -1.63
C LYS A 163 -3.71 13.55 -2.17
N LYS A 164 -2.64 13.45 -1.37
CA LYS A 164 -1.24 13.69 -1.79
C LYS A 164 -0.32 12.65 -1.20
N ALA A 165 0.63 12.15 -1.98
CA ALA A 165 1.67 11.26 -1.47
C ALA A 165 3.06 11.57 -2.05
N LEU A 166 4.08 11.49 -1.18
CA LEU A 166 5.50 11.43 -1.54
C LEU A 166 6.07 10.13 -1.00
N ILE A 167 6.49 9.24 -1.89
CA ILE A 167 7.09 7.96 -1.51
C ILE A 167 8.44 7.87 -2.19
N LEU A 168 9.48 7.72 -1.39
CA LEU A 168 10.85 7.60 -1.84
C LEU A 168 11.43 6.30 -1.32
N GLN A 169 12.18 5.60 -2.17
CA GLN A 169 12.96 4.45 -1.76
C GLN A 169 14.34 4.50 -2.38
N SER A 170 15.39 4.42 -1.56
CA SER A 170 16.75 4.34 -2.05
C SER A 170 17.01 3.01 -2.77
N ARG A 171 17.66 3.06 -3.92
CA ARG A 171 18.11 1.88 -4.70
C ARG A 171 19.63 1.72 -4.70
N SER A 172 20.33 2.56 -3.93
CA SER A 172 21.78 2.48 -3.72
C SER A 172 22.14 2.67 -2.25
N LYS A 173 23.37 2.32 -1.87
CA LYS A 173 23.86 2.48 -0.48
C LYS A 173 23.97 3.93 -0.03
N SER A 174 24.12 4.84 -0.98
CA SER A 174 24.07 6.29 -0.77
C SER A 174 23.26 6.87 -1.92
N SER A 175 22.25 7.64 -1.59
CA SER A 175 21.45 8.40 -2.56
C SER A 175 20.89 9.65 -1.88
N GLY A 176 20.33 10.56 -2.66
CA GLY A 176 19.68 11.72 -2.10
C GLY A 176 18.82 12.43 -3.12
N ILE A 177 17.86 13.18 -2.61
CA ILE A 177 16.94 13.97 -3.40
C ILE A 177 16.80 15.34 -2.76
N VAL A 178 16.81 16.39 -3.58
CA VAL A 178 16.52 17.75 -3.14
C VAL A 178 15.18 18.13 -3.73
N ILE A 179 14.21 18.38 -2.85
CA ILE A 179 12.90 18.89 -3.21
C ILE A 179 12.75 20.33 -2.78
N GLU A 180 12.10 21.14 -3.60
CA GLU A 180 11.78 22.53 -3.29
C GLU A 180 10.26 22.71 -3.20
N GLY A 181 9.81 23.57 -2.29
CA GLY A 181 8.38 23.77 -2.14
C GLY A 181 7.96 24.62 -0.95
N ASP A 182 6.65 24.61 -0.71
CA ASP A 182 6.00 25.20 0.46
C ASP A 182 6.17 24.25 1.67
N ILE A 183 7.43 24.02 2.05
CA ILE A 183 7.83 23.10 3.10
C ILE A 183 8.08 23.91 4.38
N GLN A 184 7.42 23.53 5.48
CA GLN A 184 7.58 24.19 6.78
C GLN A 184 8.01 23.20 7.87
N GLY A 185 8.61 23.72 8.94
CA GLY A 185 8.84 22.96 10.17
C GLY A 185 9.72 21.71 9.99
N ILE A 186 10.91 21.88 9.43
CA ILE A 186 11.91 20.80 9.33
C ILE A 186 12.61 20.69 10.68
N ASN A 187 12.16 19.74 11.49
CA ASN A 187 12.83 19.32 12.72
C ASN A 187 13.42 17.92 12.50
N SER A 188 14.45 17.52 13.25
CA SER A 188 15.18 16.25 13.09
C SER A 188 14.25 15.03 12.87
N GLY A 189 14.02 14.65 11.60
CA GLY A 189 13.17 13.53 11.20
C GLY A 189 11.71 13.83 10.89
N ASN A 190 11.25 15.07 10.97
CA ASN A 190 9.87 15.46 10.64
C ASN A 190 9.83 16.70 9.75
N VAL A 191 8.99 16.63 8.72
CA VAL A 191 8.84 17.67 7.69
C VAL A 191 7.35 17.95 7.56
N ASN A 192 6.90 19.16 7.89
CA ASN A 192 5.49 19.49 7.74
C ASN A 192 5.22 19.97 6.31
N ILE A 193 4.59 19.11 5.51
CA ILE A 193 4.12 19.43 4.17
C ILE A 193 2.58 19.34 4.24
N THR A 194 1.88 20.35 3.76
CA THR A 194 0.41 20.36 3.72
C THR A 194 -0.08 19.84 2.35
N ASN A 195 -1.34 19.38 2.26
CA ASN A 195 -1.91 18.88 1.01
C ASN A 195 -1.92 19.92 -0.14
N ASN A 196 -1.89 21.21 0.17
CA ASN A 196 -1.88 22.31 -0.80
C ASN A 196 -0.46 22.74 -1.20
N ALA A 197 0.58 22.16 -0.58
CA ALA A 197 1.96 22.53 -0.87
C ALA A 197 2.36 22.12 -2.30
N THR A 198 3.10 23.00 -2.97
CA THR A 198 3.78 22.64 -4.21
C THR A 198 5.12 22.00 -3.86
N VAL A 199 5.42 20.82 -4.41
CA VAL A 199 6.69 20.11 -4.23
C VAL A 199 7.27 19.76 -5.59
N ASN A 200 8.46 20.29 -5.90
CA ASN A 200 9.18 20.02 -7.14
C ASN A 200 10.53 19.35 -6.87
N LEU A 201 10.91 18.44 -7.75
CA LEU A 201 12.25 17.84 -7.75
C LEU A 201 13.26 18.85 -8.30
N LYS A 202 14.23 19.26 -7.47
CA LYS A 202 15.33 20.15 -7.88
C LYS A 202 16.56 19.36 -8.33
N ASN A 203 16.95 18.33 -7.58
CA ASN A 203 18.13 17.53 -7.88
C ASN A 203 17.99 16.10 -7.33
N GLN A 204 18.70 15.15 -7.96
CA GLN A 204 18.80 13.77 -7.51
C GLN A 204 20.25 13.29 -7.60
N LYS A 205 20.73 12.63 -6.55
CA LYS A 205 22.03 11.95 -6.48
C LYS A 205 21.81 10.46 -6.27
N GLY A 206 22.45 9.62 -7.10
CA GLY A 206 22.28 8.17 -7.02
C GLY A 206 20.92 7.69 -7.54
N ASP A 207 20.57 6.44 -7.23
CA ASP A 207 19.32 5.83 -7.68
C ASP A 207 18.28 5.88 -6.55
N VAL A 208 17.21 6.63 -6.78
CA VAL A 208 16.06 6.78 -5.88
C VAL A 208 14.81 6.47 -6.69
N PHE A 209 14.02 5.51 -6.22
CA PHE A 209 12.65 5.35 -6.69
C PHE A 209 11.80 6.45 -6.06
N MET A 210 11.00 7.14 -6.87
CA MET A 210 10.13 8.22 -6.41
C MET A 210 8.73 8.08 -6.99
N LYS A 211 7.73 8.00 -6.11
CA LYS A 211 6.36 8.46 -6.38
C LYS A 211 6.33 9.94 -5.98
N ASN A 212 6.34 10.82 -6.99
CA ASN A 212 6.29 12.26 -6.79
C ASN A 212 4.97 12.69 -6.12
N TRP A 213 4.90 13.93 -5.62
CA TRP A 213 3.76 14.59 -4.99
C TRP A 213 2.50 14.61 -5.88
N SER A 214 1.88 13.43 -6.01
CA SER A 214 0.80 13.15 -6.95
C SER A 214 -0.55 13.17 -6.24
N ASP A 215 -1.58 13.51 -6.98
CA ASP A 215 -2.97 13.44 -6.52
C ASP A 215 -3.52 12.01 -6.55
N ASP A 216 -4.49 11.74 -5.67
CA ASP A 216 -5.32 10.54 -5.62
C ASP A 216 -4.52 9.23 -5.74
N VAL A 217 -3.54 9.06 -4.86
CA VAL A 217 -2.62 7.91 -4.87
C VAL A 217 -3.15 6.81 -3.98
N THR A 218 -3.47 5.65 -4.57
CA THR A 218 -3.74 4.44 -3.78
C THR A 218 -2.44 3.97 -3.10
N VAL A 219 -2.40 4.02 -1.78
CA VAL A 219 -1.20 3.74 -0.98
C VAL A 219 -1.27 2.42 -0.24
N PHE A 220 -2.46 2.01 0.20
CA PHE A 220 -2.69 0.76 0.90
C PHE A 220 -3.90 0.02 0.35
N MET A 221 -3.96 -1.27 0.62
CA MET A 221 -5.11 -2.12 0.39
C MET A 221 -5.37 -3.02 1.60
N ASP A 222 -6.61 -3.42 1.81
CA ASP A 222 -6.91 -4.62 2.59
C ASP A 222 -7.30 -5.74 1.64
N VAL A 223 -6.86 -6.95 1.96
CA VAL A 223 -7.19 -8.13 1.17
C VAL A 223 -7.70 -9.27 2.03
N VAL A 224 -8.48 -10.13 1.38
CA VAL A 224 -8.95 -11.41 1.92
C VAL A 224 -8.46 -12.52 1.00
N LYS A 225 -8.21 -13.69 1.58
CA LYS A 225 -7.91 -14.93 0.86
C LYS A 225 -9.13 -15.86 0.86
N PHE A 226 -9.14 -16.77 -0.10
CA PHE A 226 -10.20 -17.76 -0.25
C PHE A 226 -9.73 -19.11 0.28
N GLU A 227 -10.43 -19.64 1.27
CA GLU A 227 -10.19 -20.97 1.82
C GLU A 227 -11.31 -21.91 1.36
N LYS A 228 -10.95 -23.13 0.92
CA LYS A 228 -11.94 -24.15 0.56
C LYS A 228 -12.21 -25.02 1.78
N GLU A 229 -13.46 -25.05 2.21
CA GLU A 229 -13.94 -26.06 3.14
C GLU A 229 -14.52 -27.22 2.34
N VAL A 230 -13.91 -28.39 2.49
CA VAL A 230 -14.34 -29.63 1.85
C VAL A 230 -15.16 -30.41 2.86
N PHE A 231 -16.46 -30.53 2.63
CA PHE A 231 -17.30 -31.39 3.46
C PHE A 231 -17.11 -32.84 3.01
N GLY A 232 -16.58 -33.67 3.90
CA GLY A 232 -16.57 -35.12 3.71
C GLY A 232 -18.00 -35.65 3.75
N VAL A 233 -18.60 -35.93 2.59
CA VAL A 233 -19.86 -36.67 2.55
C VAL A 233 -19.51 -38.15 2.72
N GLU A 234 -19.86 -38.74 3.87
CA GLU A 234 -19.91 -40.19 4.03
C GLU A 234 -20.89 -40.75 2.99
N SER A 235 -20.34 -41.44 2.00
CA SER A 235 -21.10 -41.98 0.89
C SER A 235 -21.85 -43.23 1.32
N TYR A 236 -23.17 -43.13 1.48
CA TYR A 236 -24.04 -44.28 1.27
C TYR A 236 -23.93 -44.73 -0.19
N ARG A 237 -23.70 -46.03 -0.37
CA ARG A 237 -23.38 -46.72 -1.63
C ARG A 237 -24.25 -46.25 -2.82
N ASN A 238 -23.59 -45.99 -3.95
CA ASN A 238 -24.13 -45.91 -5.33
C ASN A 238 -24.61 -44.57 -5.93
N ALA A 239 -24.26 -43.40 -5.40
CA ALA A 239 -24.43 -42.13 -6.13
C ALA A 239 -23.08 -41.46 -6.41
N SER A 240 -22.89 -40.98 -7.64
CA SER A 240 -21.71 -40.22 -8.07
C SER A 240 -21.37 -39.14 -7.04
N LYS A 241 -20.19 -39.23 -6.42
CA LYS A 241 -19.73 -38.34 -5.36
C LYS A 241 -19.58 -36.92 -5.94
N LYS A 242 -20.60 -36.06 -5.78
CA LYS A 242 -20.42 -34.61 -5.99
C LYS A 242 -19.76 -34.08 -4.74
N GLU A 243 -18.44 -33.90 -4.78
CA GLU A 243 -17.75 -33.13 -3.75
C GLU A 243 -18.27 -31.70 -3.77
N GLY A 244 -19.10 -31.37 -2.77
CA GLY A 244 -19.46 -29.99 -2.49
C GLY A 244 -18.33 -29.35 -1.70
N PHE A 245 -17.78 -28.25 -2.22
CA PHE A 245 -16.92 -27.37 -1.43
C PHE A 245 -17.62 -26.04 -1.22
N LYS A 246 -17.34 -25.41 -0.07
CA LYS A 246 -17.72 -24.03 0.23
C LYS A 246 -16.46 -23.18 0.24
N ILE A 247 -16.57 -21.98 -0.30
CA ILE A 247 -15.51 -20.97 -0.27
C ILE A 247 -15.75 -20.10 0.95
N HIS A 248 -14.74 -19.95 1.77
CA HIS A 248 -14.70 -19.05 2.90
C HIS A 248 -13.76 -17.89 2.64
N ILE A 249 -14.22 -16.70 2.98
CA ILE A 249 -13.41 -15.48 2.90
C ILE A 249 -12.71 -15.28 4.23
N LYS A 250 -11.37 -15.29 4.22
CA LYS A 250 -10.57 -15.03 5.42
C LYS A 250 -9.75 -13.75 5.24
N LYS A 251 -9.89 -12.82 6.19
CA LYS A 251 -9.06 -11.61 6.25
C LYS A 251 -7.59 -11.97 6.41
N VAL A 252 -6.74 -11.35 5.60
CA VAL A 252 -5.29 -11.46 5.77
C VAL A 252 -4.88 -10.49 6.87
N THR A 253 -4.17 -10.99 7.87
CA THR A 253 -3.66 -10.16 8.98
C THR A 253 -2.21 -9.80 8.74
N ILE A 254 -1.73 -8.73 9.37
CA ILE A 254 -0.34 -8.27 9.22
C ILE A 254 0.65 -9.30 9.75
N GLU A 255 0.27 -10.07 10.78
CA GLU A 255 1.07 -11.17 11.30
C GLU A 255 1.28 -12.25 10.24
N GLU A 256 0.22 -12.64 9.50
CA GLU A 256 0.33 -13.59 8.39
C GLU A 256 1.22 -13.05 7.25
N VAL A 257 1.28 -11.73 7.06
CA VAL A 257 2.14 -11.07 6.07
C VAL A 257 3.62 -11.10 6.50
N LEU A 258 3.88 -10.96 7.79
CA LEU A 258 5.24 -10.82 8.36
C LEU A 258 5.87 -12.12 8.84
N GLU A 259 5.09 -13.18 9.06
CA GLU A 259 5.60 -14.53 9.30
C GLU A 259 6.60 -14.92 8.18
N ASP A 260 7.61 -15.75 8.41
CA ASP A 260 8.58 -16.16 7.39
C ASP A 260 8.21 -17.50 6.74
#